data_AF-A0A9P1IS29-F1
#
_entry.id   AF-A0A9P1IS29-F1
#
_cell.length_a   1.000
_cell.length_b   1.000
_cell.length_c   1.000
_cell.angle_alpha   90.00
_cell.angle_beta   90.00
_cell.angle_gamma   90.00
#
_symmetry.space_group_name_H-M   'P 1'
#
loop_
_entity.id
_entity.type
_entity.pdbx_description
1 polymer ?
#
loop_
_entity_poly.entity_id
_entity_poly.type
_entity_poly.pdbx_seq_one_letter_code
_entity_poly.pdbx_strand_id
1 'polypeptide(L)'
;MAASTSLKIAIFLSSLAIATCLFQCYQCNSLTNPECEHKYEKFGRVCPVKVFNGVKNEPIGCRVVRQYVHEEYSLDRQCAYLGETIEKKSNKGSMGVQRIYSQCSEPRCNSAETSKFAAVFAVSMIALKFFA
;
A
#
# COMPACT_ATOMS: atom_id res chain seq x y z
N MET A 1 71.74 -5.94 -1.16
CA MET A 1 70.60 -6.87 -1.03
C MET A 1 69.37 -6.01 -0.76
N ALA A 2 68.67 -5.61 -1.82
CA ALA A 2 67.46 -6.27 -2.35
C ALA A 2 66.23 -5.99 -1.47
N ALA A 3 65.40 -5.09 -1.97
CA ALA A 3 64.06 -4.74 -1.50
C ALA A 3 63.14 -5.97 -1.46
N SER A 4 62.17 -6.01 -0.54
CA SER A 4 60.79 -6.45 -0.86
C SER A 4 59.85 -6.32 0.33
N THR A 5 58.80 -5.50 0.15
CA THR A 5 57.37 -5.78 0.44
C THR A 5 57.00 -6.37 1.81
N SER A 6 56.07 -5.79 2.57
CA SER A 6 54.67 -5.78 2.16
C SER A 6 53.86 -4.77 2.97
N LEU A 7 53.45 -3.71 2.27
CA LEU A 7 52.38 -2.81 2.66
C LEU A 7 51.08 -3.63 2.78
N LYS A 8 50.60 -3.86 4.00
CA LYS A 8 49.30 -4.50 4.25
C LYS A 8 48.18 -3.53 3.88
N ILE A 9 47.83 -3.49 2.60
CA ILE A 9 46.63 -2.79 2.11
C ILE A 9 45.43 -3.59 2.61
N ALA A 10 44.80 -3.14 3.69
CA ALA A 10 43.51 -3.63 4.14
C ALA A 10 42.43 -3.10 3.18
N ILE A 11 42.05 -3.92 2.19
CA ILE A 11 40.93 -3.64 1.29
C ILE A 11 39.65 -3.92 2.08
N PHE A 12 39.07 -2.88 2.70
CA PHE A 12 37.69 -2.94 3.18
C PHE A 12 36.76 -2.96 1.95
N LEU A 13 36.33 -4.16 1.55
CA LEU A 13 35.22 -4.33 0.62
C LEU A 13 33.94 -3.84 1.33
N SER A 14 33.58 -2.57 1.13
CA SER A 14 32.25 -2.08 1.47
C SER A 14 31.26 -2.66 0.45
N SER A 15 30.61 -3.76 0.81
CA SER A 15 29.45 -4.25 0.10
C SER A 15 28.32 -3.24 0.31
N LEU A 16 28.19 -2.30 -0.63
CA LEU A 16 27.03 -1.41 -0.73
C LEU A 16 25.82 -2.27 -1.10
N ALA A 17 25.11 -2.76 -0.08
CA ALA A 17 23.81 -3.39 -0.28
C ALA A 17 22.87 -2.30 -0.80
N ILE A 18 22.65 -2.27 -2.11
CA ILE A 18 21.61 -1.45 -2.73
C ILE A 18 20.29 -2.05 -2.26
N ALA A 19 19.75 -1.52 -1.16
CA ALA A 19 18.41 -1.84 -0.71
C ALA A 19 17.44 -1.32 -1.77
N THR A 20 17.07 -2.17 -2.72
CA THR A 20 15.94 -1.88 -3.60
C THR A 20 14.72 -1.81 -2.70
N CYS A 21 14.22 -0.59 -2.44
CA CYS A 21 12.95 -0.38 -1.75
C CYS A 21 11.84 -1.02 -2.59
N LEU A 22 11.50 -2.27 -2.30
CA LEU A 22 10.41 -2.97 -2.95
C LEU A 22 9.09 -2.40 -2.38
N PHE A 23 8.43 -1.54 -3.16
CA PHE A 23 7.13 -0.98 -2.79
C PHE A 23 6.07 -2.08 -2.79
N GLN A 24 5.27 -2.18 -1.73
CA GLN A 24 4.31 -3.27 -1.52
C GLN A 24 2.92 -2.72 -1.25
N CYS A 25 1.91 -3.42 -1.78
CA CYS A 25 0.49 -3.15 -1.51
C CYS A 25 -0.25 -4.48 -1.31
N TYR A 26 -1.43 -4.42 -0.71
CA TYR A 26 -2.37 -5.54 -0.81
C TYR A 26 -2.94 -5.60 -2.24
N GLN A 27 -2.94 -6.78 -2.85
CA GLN A 27 -3.33 -6.98 -4.25
C GLN A 27 -4.38 -8.09 -4.35
N CYS A 28 -5.67 -7.74 -4.40
CA CYS A 28 -6.77 -8.70 -4.41
C CYS A 28 -8.08 -8.09 -4.93
N ASN A 29 -9.01 -8.95 -5.35
CA ASN A 29 -10.34 -8.56 -5.84
C ASN A 29 -11.42 -9.46 -5.19
N SER A 30 -12.46 -8.86 -4.60
CA SER A 30 -13.49 -9.61 -3.86
C SER A 30 -14.39 -10.51 -4.71
N LEU A 31 -14.49 -10.26 -6.03
CA LEU A 31 -15.25 -11.13 -6.95
C LEU A 31 -14.57 -12.49 -7.15
N THR A 32 -13.23 -12.52 -7.10
CA THR A 32 -12.45 -13.77 -7.29
C THR A 32 -11.96 -14.34 -5.97
N ASN A 33 -11.75 -13.47 -4.97
CA ASN A 33 -11.23 -13.82 -3.66
C ASN A 33 -12.06 -13.10 -2.59
N PRO A 34 -13.17 -13.68 -2.11
CA PRO A 34 -14.07 -13.04 -1.13
C PRO A 34 -13.35 -12.59 0.15
N GLU A 35 -12.27 -13.28 0.52
CA GLU A 35 -11.41 -12.93 1.65
C GLU A 35 -10.66 -11.59 1.47
N CYS A 36 -10.69 -10.97 0.30
CA CYS A 36 -10.10 -9.65 0.06
C CYS A 36 -10.76 -8.53 0.90
N GLU A 37 -11.97 -8.73 1.39
CA GLU A 37 -12.65 -7.71 2.19
C GLU A 37 -12.12 -7.63 3.62
N HIS A 38 -11.92 -8.78 4.25
CA HIS A 38 -11.66 -8.88 5.68
C HIS A 38 -10.34 -9.59 6.05
N LYS A 39 -9.71 -10.30 5.11
CA LYS A 39 -8.44 -11.02 5.30
C LYS A 39 -7.47 -10.66 4.18
N TYR A 40 -7.37 -9.37 3.86
CA TYR A 40 -6.57 -8.90 2.73
C TYR A 40 -5.06 -8.99 2.97
N GLU A 41 -4.64 -9.12 4.23
CA GLU A 41 -3.25 -9.07 4.68
C GLU A 41 -2.39 -10.15 4.01
N LYS A 42 -2.99 -11.32 3.73
CA LYS A 42 -2.33 -12.44 3.02
C LYS A 42 -2.04 -12.16 1.55
N PHE A 43 -2.63 -11.11 0.98
CA PHE A 43 -2.42 -10.70 -0.41
C PHE A 43 -1.41 -9.56 -0.54
N GLY A 44 -0.57 -9.33 0.47
CA GLY A 44 0.56 -8.40 0.39
C GLY A 44 1.58 -8.86 -0.63
N ARG A 45 1.79 -8.07 -1.69
CA ARG A 45 2.73 -8.39 -2.77
C ARG A 45 3.51 -7.16 -3.20
N VAL A 46 4.73 -7.38 -3.71
CA VAL A 46 5.54 -6.34 -4.35
C VAL A 46 4.81 -5.81 -5.58
N CYS A 47 4.82 -4.49 -5.76
CA CYS A 47 4.27 -3.83 -6.92
C CYS A 47 5.26 -3.90 -8.08
N PRO A 48 4.95 -4.60 -9.18
CA PRO A 48 5.86 -4.65 -10.33
C PRO A 48 5.90 -3.29 -11.05
N VAL A 49 7.00 -2.98 -11.73
CA VAL A 49 7.03 -1.87 -12.70
C VAL A 49 6.09 -2.21 -13.85
N LYS A 50 5.23 -1.27 -14.25
CA LYS A 50 4.31 -1.44 -15.40
C LYS A 50 4.77 -0.58 -16.57
N VAL A 51 4.47 -1.04 -17.79
CA VAL A 51 4.72 -0.25 -19.01
C VAL A 51 3.38 0.24 -19.55
N PHE A 52 3.20 1.56 -19.62
CA PHE A 52 2.04 2.20 -20.22
C PHE A 52 2.49 3.00 -21.43
N ASN A 53 1.91 2.77 -22.60
CA ASN A 53 2.27 3.45 -23.85
C ASN A 53 3.78 3.46 -24.13
N GLY A 54 4.49 2.37 -23.83
CA GLY A 54 5.94 2.25 -24.00
C GLY A 54 6.80 2.89 -22.90
N VAL A 55 6.19 3.58 -21.93
CA VAL A 55 6.90 4.22 -20.81
C VAL A 55 6.84 3.34 -19.56
N LYS A 56 7.99 3.10 -18.93
CA LYS A 56 8.07 2.42 -17.64
C LYS A 56 7.55 3.33 -16.53
N ASN A 57 6.64 2.81 -15.72
CA ASN A 57 6.01 3.49 -14.60
C ASN A 57 6.24 2.68 -13.34
N GLU A 58 6.94 3.29 -12.40
CA GLU A 58 7.12 2.77 -11.05
C GLU A 58 5.85 2.96 -10.22
N PRO A 59 5.59 2.09 -9.24
CA PRO A 59 4.46 2.28 -8.33
C PRO A 59 4.66 3.56 -7.51
N ILE A 60 3.66 4.43 -7.51
CA ILE A 60 3.63 5.69 -6.75
C ILE A 60 2.79 5.59 -5.46
N GLY A 61 2.14 4.45 -5.25
CA GLY A 61 1.23 4.28 -4.13
C GLY A 61 0.41 2.99 -4.18
N CYS A 62 -0.53 2.87 -3.25
CA CYS A 62 -1.57 1.86 -3.27
C CYS A 62 -2.93 2.49 -3.54
N ARG A 63 -3.87 1.69 -4.05
CA ARG A 63 -5.25 2.10 -4.34
C ARG A 63 -6.24 1.07 -3.81
N VAL A 64 -7.39 1.58 -3.34
CA VAL A 64 -8.60 0.81 -3.06
C VAL A 64 -9.69 1.32 -3.99
N VAL A 65 -10.36 0.43 -4.71
CA VAL A 65 -11.52 0.75 -5.54
C VAL A 65 -12.71 -0.05 -5.04
N ARG A 66 -13.81 0.65 -4.76
CA ARG A 66 -15.12 0.08 -4.51
C ARG A 66 -15.99 0.37 -5.71
N GLN A 67 -16.34 -0.66 -6.45
CA GLN A 67 -17.21 -0.53 -7.61
C GLN A 67 -18.58 -1.10 -7.27
N TYR A 68 -19.60 -0.25 -7.41
CA TYR A 68 -21.00 -0.58 -7.30
C TYR A 68 -21.55 -0.72 -8.72
N VAL A 69 -22.25 -1.81 -8.98
CA VAL A 69 -22.98 -2.06 -10.22
C VAL A 69 -24.39 -2.46 -9.80
N HIS A 70 -25.35 -1.53 -9.98
CA HIS A 70 -26.68 -1.65 -9.40
C HIS A 70 -26.61 -1.75 -7.86
N GLU A 71 -26.96 -2.91 -7.28
CA GLU A 71 -26.98 -3.16 -5.83
C GLU A 71 -25.81 -4.02 -5.34
N GLU A 72 -25.00 -4.55 -6.25
CA GLU A 72 -23.83 -5.34 -5.91
C GLU A 72 -22.58 -4.45 -5.84
N TYR A 73 -21.70 -4.75 -4.89
CA TYR A 73 -20.40 -4.10 -4.81
C TYR A 73 -19.25 -5.10 -4.94
N SER A 74 -18.13 -4.61 -5.45
CA SER A 74 -16.85 -5.30 -5.45
C SER A 74 -15.76 -4.40 -4.89
N LEU A 75 -14.78 -5.02 -4.26
CA LEU A 75 -13.62 -4.38 -3.67
C LEU A 75 -12.37 -4.85 -4.39
N ASP A 76 -11.58 -3.91 -4.87
CA ASP A 76 -10.29 -4.16 -5.53
C ASP A 76 -9.17 -3.37 -4.82
N ARG A 77 -8.14 -4.09 -4.40
CA ARG A 77 -6.91 -3.55 -3.81
C ARG A 77 -5.79 -3.75 -4.80
N GLN A 78 -5.09 -2.67 -5.15
CA GLN A 78 -4.05 -2.73 -6.18
C GLN A 78 -2.96 -1.67 -5.96
N CYS A 79 -1.86 -1.81 -6.70
CA CYS A 79 -0.83 -0.78 -6.81
C CYS A 79 -1.30 0.38 -7.69
N ALA A 80 -0.93 1.61 -7.32
CA ALA A 80 -1.15 2.82 -8.09
C ALA A 80 0.13 3.23 -8.82
N TYR A 81 0.00 3.64 -10.08
CA TYR A 81 1.12 4.05 -10.94
C TYR A 81 0.96 5.48 -11.47
N LEU A 82 -0.25 6.02 -11.37
CA LEU A 82 -0.65 7.30 -11.95
C LEU A 82 -1.66 7.99 -11.03
N GLY A 83 -1.76 9.30 -11.14
CA GLY A 83 -2.66 10.13 -10.35
C GLY A 83 -2.08 10.53 -9.01
N GLU A 84 -2.86 11.30 -8.24
CA GLU A 84 -2.44 11.88 -6.97
C GLU A 84 -2.95 11.06 -5.77
N THR A 85 -2.51 11.42 -4.57
CA THR A 85 -3.11 10.95 -3.32
C THR A 85 -4.51 11.55 -3.18
N ILE A 86 -5.52 10.70 -3.01
CA ILE A 86 -6.94 11.10 -2.95
C ILE A 86 -7.68 10.18 -2.01
N GLU A 87 -8.64 10.73 -1.28
CA GLU A 87 -9.51 9.96 -0.41
C GLU A 87 -10.94 9.96 -0.96
N LYS A 88 -11.54 8.75 -1.09
CA LYS A 88 -12.96 8.53 -1.37
C LYS A 88 -13.50 9.33 -2.57
N LYS A 89 -12.68 9.48 -3.62
CA LYS A 89 -13.11 10.13 -4.86
C LYS A 89 -14.14 9.24 -5.55
N SER A 90 -15.31 9.81 -5.86
CA SER A 90 -16.39 9.10 -6.54
C SER A 90 -16.44 9.48 -8.02
N ASN A 91 -16.32 8.49 -8.89
CA ASN A 91 -16.58 8.60 -10.32
C ASN A 91 -17.86 7.82 -10.64
N LYS A 92 -18.90 8.52 -11.12
CA LYS A 92 -20.14 7.89 -11.59
C LYS A 92 -20.01 7.58 -13.08
N GLY A 93 -20.28 6.34 -13.47
CA GLY A 93 -20.37 5.89 -14.85
C GLY A 93 -21.82 5.92 -15.37
N SER A 94 -22.06 5.22 -16.47
CA SER A 94 -23.40 4.96 -17.00
C SER A 94 -24.13 3.88 -16.19
N MET A 95 -25.46 3.81 -16.32
CA MET A 95 -26.31 2.68 -15.90
C MET A 95 -26.03 2.13 -14.48
N GLY A 96 -26.10 2.98 -13.45
CA GLY A 96 -25.98 2.52 -12.06
C GLY A 96 -24.57 2.03 -11.67
N VAL A 97 -23.55 2.30 -12.48
CA VAL A 97 -22.16 2.01 -12.13
C VAL A 97 -21.56 3.19 -11.37
N GLN A 98 -21.13 2.97 -10.13
CA GLN A 98 -20.40 3.96 -9.35
C GLN A 98 -19.07 3.37 -8.89
N ARG A 99 -17.99 4.14 -9.01
CA ARG A 99 -16.68 3.78 -8.47
C ARG A 99 -16.26 4.78 -7.43
N ILE A 100 -16.00 4.32 -6.22
CA ILE A 100 -15.40 5.11 -5.15
C ILE A 100 -13.98 4.60 -4.94
N TYR A 101 -12.99 5.47 -5.01
CA TYR A 101 -11.60 5.04 -4.87
C TYR A 101 -10.78 5.99 -4.01
N SER A 102 -9.81 5.40 -3.31
CA SER A 102 -8.80 6.10 -2.54
C SER A 102 -7.42 5.67 -3.01
N GLN A 103 -6.46 6.58 -3.01
CA GLN A 103 -5.05 6.35 -3.34
C GLN A 103 -4.17 7.02 -2.29
N CYS A 104 -3.11 6.33 -1.88
CA CYS A 104 -2.17 6.75 -0.85
C CYS A 104 -0.74 6.35 -1.25
N SER A 105 0.27 7.07 -0.77
CA SER A 105 1.67 6.94 -1.21
C SER A 105 2.52 6.00 -0.36
N GLU A 106 2.02 5.55 0.80
CA GLU A 106 2.79 4.70 1.71
C GLU A 106 2.67 3.21 1.38
N PRO A 107 3.70 2.38 1.64
CA PRO A 107 3.60 0.93 1.48
C PRO A 107 2.45 0.35 2.31
N ARG A 108 1.65 -0.54 1.71
CA ARG A 108 0.52 -1.24 2.34
C ARG A 108 -0.54 -0.31 2.95
N CYS A 109 -0.62 0.95 2.49
CA CYS A 109 -1.59 1.93 2.97
C CYS A 109 -3.04 1.64 2.52
N ASN A 110 -3.23 0.68 1.61
CA ASN A 110 -4.54 0.24 1.15
C ASN A 110 -5.17 -0.85 2.03
N SER A 111 -4.88 -0.83 3.33
CA SER A 111 -5.55 -1.65 4.33
C SER A 111 -7.03 -1.27 4.46
N ALA A 112 -7.80 -2.04 5.23
CA ALA A 112 -9.11 -1.57 5.65
C ALA A 112 -8.94 -0.29 6.47
N GLU A 113 -9.80 0.70 6.25
CA GLU A 113 -9.83 1.87 7.12
C GLU A 113 -10.22 1.41 8.53
N THR A 114 -9.23 1.22 9.39
CA THR A 114 -9.45 1.26 10.82
C THR A 114 -9.86 2.69 11.14
N SER A 115 -11.16 2.90 11.29
CA SER A 115 -11.71 4.06 11.97
C SER A 115 -10.85 4.36 13.20
N LYS A 116 -10.02 5.40 13.12
CA LYS A 116 -9.17 5.85 14.25
C LYS A 116 -9.99 6.39 15.42
N PHE A 117 -11.32 6.37 15.32
CA PHE A 117 -12.25 6.90 16.33
C PHE A 117 -12.61 5.91 17.45
N ALA A 118 -12.30 4.61 17.33
CA ALA A 118 -12.65 3.64 18.38
C ALA A 118 -11.76 3.72 19.64
N ALA A 119 -10.55 4.28 19.55
CA ALA A 119 -9.59 4.28 20.67
C ALA A 119 -9.79 5.44 21.67
N VAL A 120 -10.51 6.51 21.31
CA VAL A 120 -10.65 7.70 22.17
C VAL A 120 -11.74 7.54 23.23
N PHE A 121 -12.79 6.75 22.97
CA PHE A 121 -13.90 6.58 23.92
C PHE A 121 -13.59 5.66 25.10
N ALA A 122 -12.57 4.79 25.00
CA ALA A 122 -12.21 3.91 26.10
C ALA A 122 -11.44 4.64 27.23
N VAL A 123 -10.73 5.73 26.91
CA VAL A 123 -9.92 6.46 27.89
C VAL A 123 -10.78 7.42 28.73
N SER A 124 -11.85 8.00 28.16
CA SER A 124 -12.73 8.93 28.89
C SER A 124 -13.56 8.26 29.99
N MET A 125 -13.99 7.01 29.77
CA MET A 125 -14.78 6.26 30.76
C MET A 125 -13.93 5.75 31.94
N ILE A 126 -12.62 5.62 31.76
CA ILE A 126 -11.70 5.27 32.86
C ILE A 126 -11.42 6.52 33.71
N ALA A 127 -11.20 7.67 33.09
CA ALA A 127 -10.97 8.93 33.81
C ALA A 127 -12.16 9.31 34.72
N LEU A 128 -13.40 9.13 34.26
CA LEU A 128 -14.60 9.42 35.08
C LEU A 128 -14.75 8.50 36.30
N LYS A 129 -14.15 7.31 36.31
CA LYS A 129 -14.15 6.40 37.47
C LYS A 129 -13.06 6.71 38.50
N PHE A 130 -12.08 7.55 38.17
CA PHE A 130 -11.04 7.98 39.11
C PHE A 130 -11.35 9.34 39.77
N PHE A 131 -12.35 10.07 39.27
CA PHE A 131 -12.80 11.36 39.82
C PHE A 131 -14.22 11.33 40.42
N ALA A 132 -14.82 10.14 40.55
CA ALA A 132 -16.09 9.90 41.25
C ALA A 132 -15.85 9.05 42.50
#